data_AF-A0A419DM01-F1
#
_entry.id   AF-A0A419DM01-F1
#
_cell.length_a   1.000
_cell.length_b   1.000
_cell.length_c   1.000
_cell.angle_alpha   90.00
_cell.angle_beta   90.00
_cell.angle_gamma   90.00
#
_symmetry.space_group_name_H-M   'P 1'
#
loop_
_entity.id
_entity.type
_entity.pdbx_description
1 polymer ?
#
loop_
_entity_poly.entity_id
_entity_poly.type
_entity_poly.pdbx_seq_one_letter_code
_entity_poly.pdbx_strand_id
1 'polypeptide(L)'
;MYTIYAVAFICLIVLVVATKRISERTTKGHFRYIPLASLLFGGIIFLVLAIGKGGATGIQYGVLSIIYLTATFGVYLYIAIRKDTTLF
;
A
#
# COMPACT_ATOMS: atom_id res chain seq x y z
N MET A 1 -9.44 -6.10 -19.15
CA MET A 1 -8.05 -6.27 -18.69
C MET A 1 -7.46 -4.94 -18.17
N TYR A 2 -7.39 -3.88 -18.99
CA TYR A 2 -6.89 -2.56 -18.54
C TYR A 2 -7.70 -1.88 -17.43
N THR A 3 -9.01 -2.13 -17.38
CA THR A 3 -9.91 -1.60 -16.36
C THR A 3 -9.54 -2.00 -14.94
N ILE A 4 -9.02 -3.23 -14.72
CA ILE A 4 -8.65 -3.69 -13.37
C ILE A 4 -7.40 -2.97 -12.85
N TYR A 5 -6.46 -2.67 -13.75
CA TYR A 5 -5.25 -1.90 -13.42
C TYR A 5 -5.58 -0.43 -13.20
N ALA A 6 -6.49 0.15 -13.98
CA ALA A 6 -6.98 1.51 -13.77
C ALA A 6 -7.70 1.66 -12.43
N VAL A 7 -8.56 0.72 -12.07
CA VAL A 7 -9.25 0.70 -10.77
C VAL A 7 -8.25 0.51 -9.62
N ALA A 8 -7.30 -0.42 -9.75
CA ALA A 8 -6.25 -0.60 -8.75
C ALA A 8 -5.40 0.68 -8.57
N PHE A 9 -5.08 1.37 -9.66
CA PHE A 9 -4.33 2.62 -9.63
C PHE A 9 -5.11 3.75 -8.94
N ILE A 10 -6.40 3.90 -9.24
CA ILE A 10 -7.27 4.87 -8.56
C ILE A 10 -7.36 4.54 -7.07
N CYS A 11 -7.56 3.26 -6.72
CA CYS A 11 -7.57 2.82 -5.32
C CYS A 11 -6.27 3.15 -4.60
N LEU A 12 -5.11 2.94 -5.25
CA LEU A 12 -3.81 3.31 -4.69
C LEU A 12 -3.66 4.81 -4.48
N ILE A 13 -4.08 5.64 -5.43
CA ILE A 13 -4.07 7.10 -5.27
C ILE A 13 -4.92 7.51 -4.07
N VAL A 14 -6.16 7.00 -3.99
CA VAL A 14 -7.08 7.29 -2.88
C VAL A 14 -6.45 6.84 -1.56
N LEU A 15 -5.81 5.68 -1.53
CA LEU A 15 -5.17 5.16 -0.33
C LEU A 15 -3.96 6.00 0.09
N VAL A 16 -3.14 6.47 -0.85
CA VAL A 16 -2.00 7.37 -0.58
C VAL A 16 -2.50 8.71 -0.03
N VAL A 17 -3.54 9.29 -0.63
CA VAL A 17 -4.15 10.55 -0.16
C VAL A 17 -4.74 10.38 1.24
N ALA A 18 -5.46 9.29 1.48
CA ALA A 18 -6.01 8.96 2.79
C ALA A 18 -4.89 8.76 3.82
N THR A 19 -3.84 8.03 3.46
CA THR A 19 -2.66 7.79 4.29
C THR A 19 -1.97 9.09 4.69
N LYS A 20 -1.79 10.02 3.75
CA LYS A 20 -1.20 11.33 4.02
C LYS A 20 -2.01 12.08 5.10
N ARG A 21 -3.34 12.14 4.94
CA ARG A 21 -4.22 12.81 5.92
C ARG A 21 -4.24 12.12 7.28
N ILE A 22 -4.25 10.78 7.31
CA ILE A 22 -4.25 10.01 8.57
C ILE A 22 -2.91 10.21 9.30
N SER A 23 -1.80 10.14 8.59
CA SER A 23 -0.46 10.35 9.14
C SER A 23 -0.28 11.78 9.67
N GLU A 24 -0.83 12.78 8.98
CA GLU A 24 -0.84 14.19 9.39
C GLU A 24 -1.65 14.47 10.65
N ARG A 25 -2.87 13.91 10.74
CA ARG A 25 -3.79 14.21 11.84
C ARG A 25 -3.49 13.41 13.12
N THR A 26 -2.66 12.38 13.03
CA THR A 26 -2.46 11.47 14.16
C THR A 26 -1.20 11.83 14.96
N THR A 27 -1.40 12.19 16.23
CA THR A 27 -0.34 12.54 17.20
C THR A 27 0.37 11.32 17.79
N LYS A 28 -0.30 10.16 17.85
CA LYS A 28 0.29 8.90 18.34
C LYS A 28 1.05 8.19 17.22
N GLY A 29 2.37 8.03 17.38
CA GLY A 29 3.25 7.43 16.37
C GLY A 29 2.81 6.07 15.85
N HIS A 30 2.23 5.19 16.69
CA HIS A 30 1.77 3.86 16.28
C HIS A 30 0.60 3.87 15.29
N PHE A 31 -0.34 4.81 15.43
CA PHE A 31 -1.51 4.88 14.56
C PHE A 31 -1.18 5.37 13.14
N ARG A 32 -0.02 6.01 12.96
CA ARG A 32 0.48 6.40 11.63
C ARG A 32 0.81 5.19 10.75
N TYR A 33 1.07 4.02 11.33
CA TYR A 33 1.37 2.78 10.61
C TYR A 33 0.13 1.96 10.21
N ILE A 34 -1.08 2.38 10.59
CA ILE A 34 -2.31 1.66 10.21
C ILE A 34 -2.47 1.55 8.68
N PRO A 35 -2.29 2.63 7.89
CA PRO A 35 -2.41 2.53 6.44
C PRO A 35 -1.32 1.65 5.82
N LEU A 36 -0.13 1.62 6.43
CA LEU A 36 0.95 0.72 6.05
C LEU A 36 0.56 -0.75 6.24
N ALA A 37 -0.05 -1.09 7.38
CA ALA A 37 -0.53 -2.44 7.64
C ALA A 37 -1.62 -2.86 6.62
N SER A 38 -2.55 -1.96 6.28
CA SER A 38 -3.58 -2.23 5.27
C SER A 38 -3.01 -2.51 3.88
N LEU A 39 -1.98 -1.75 3.46
CA LEU A 39 -1.29 -1.97 2.18
C LEU A 39 -0.56 -3.32 2.16
N LEU A 40 0.17 -3.64 3.24
CA LEU A 40 0.86 -4.91 3.40
C LEU A 40 -0.09 -6.09 3.29
N PHE A 41 -1.23 -6.01 3.99
CA PHE A 41 -2.22 -7.08 3.97
C PHE A 41 -2.81 -7.27 2.56
N GLY A 42 -3.12 -6.19 1.86
CA GLY A 42 -3.56 -6.24 0.46
C GLY A 42 -2.52 -6.88 -0.47
N GLY A 43 -1.24 -6.49 -0.32
CA GLY A 43 -0.14 -7.06 -1.10
C GLY A 43 0.03 -8.56 -0.89
N ILE A 44 -0.08 -9.03 0.35
CA ILE A 44 0.01 -10.45 0.71
C ILE A 44 -1.19 -11.24 0.13
N ILE A 45 -2.41 -10.71 0.21
CA ILE A 45 -3.59 -11.37 -0.38
C ILE A 45 -3.40 -11.59 -1.88
N PHE A 46 -2.95 -10.57 -2.60
CA PHE A 46 -2.69 -10.70 -4.04
C PHE A 46 -1.54 -11.64 -4.34
N LEU A 47 -0.53 -11.73 -3.47
CA LEU A 47 0.56 -12.70 -3.62
C LEU A 47 0.03 -14.14 -3.51
N VAL A 48 -0.81 -14.41 -2.50
CA VAL A 48 -1.44 -15.73 -2.33
C VAL A 48 -2.32 -16.08 -3.53
N LEU A 49 -3.11 -15.13 -4.04
CA LEU A 49 -3.92 -15.32 -5.24
C LEU A 49 -3.07 -15.57 -6.50
N ALA A 50 -1.90 -14.92 -6.60
CA ALA A 50 -0.95 -15.14 -7.69
C ALA A 50 -0.46 -16.59 -7.72
N ILE A 51 -0.05 -17.09 -6.55
CA ILE A 51 0.45 -18.47 -6.38
C ILE A 51 -0.70 -19.47 -6.59
N GLY A 52 -1.89 -19.20 -6.03
CA GLY A 52 -3.01 -20.13 -6.04
C GLY A 52 -3.71 -20.30 -7.38
N LYS A 53 -3.75 -19.28 -8.26
CA LYS A 53 -4.35 -19.41 -9.60
C LYS A 53 -3.40 -19.92 -10.67
N GLY A 54 -2.12 -19.52 -10.63
CA GLY A 54 -1.18 -19.79 -11.72
C GLY A 54 -1.58 -19.18 -13.08
N GLY A 55 -0.76 -19.42 -14.10
CA GLY A 55 -1.00 -18.96 -15.48
C GLY A 55 -1.12 -17.44 -15.62
N ALA A 56 -1.82 -16.98 -16.67
CA ALA A 56 -1.95 -15.55 -16.98
C ALA A 56 -2.62 -14.77 -15.82
N THR A 57 -3.64 -15.32 -15.18
CA THR A 57 -4.34 -14.66 -14.06
C THR A 57 -3.45 -14.58 -12.81
N GLY A 58 -2.62 -15.60 -12.55
CA GLY A 58 -1.65 -15.57 -11.47
C GLY A 58 -0.63 -14.45 -11.64
N ILE A 59 -0.13 -14.24 -12.87
CA ILE A 59 0.78 -13.13 -13.21
C ILE A 59 0.11 -11.78 -12.92
N GLN A 60 -1.18 -11.61 -13.23
CA GLN A 60 -1.90 -10.36 -12.95
C GLN A 60 -1.96 -10.05 -11.46
N TYR A 61 -2.29 -11.04 -10.62
CA TYR A 61 -2.27 -10.86 -9.18
C TYR A 61 -0.85 -10.62 -8.65
N GLY A 62 0.17 -11.24 -9.26
CA GLY A 62 1.57 -10.96 -8.94
C GLY A 62 1.95 -9.50 -9.19
N VAL A 63 1.55 -8.95 -10.33
CA VAL A 63 1.74 -7.52 -10.63
C VAL A 63 1.01 -6.63 -9.61
N LEU A 64 -0.24 -6.95 -9.26
CA LEU A 64 -0.98 -6.21 -8.23
C LEU A 64 -0.28 -6.27 -6.85
N SER A 65 0.24 -7.44 -6.47
CA SER A 65 0.99 -7.61 -5.22
C SER A 65 2.23 -6.72 -5.17
N ILE A 66 3.02 -6.69 -6.25
CA ILE A 66 4.21 -5.83 -6.37
C ILE A 66 3.82 -4.37 -6.17
N ILE A 67 2.76 -3.90 -6.83
CA ILE A 67 2.33 -2.50 -6.72
C ILE A 67 1.96 -2.15 -5.26
N TYR A 68 1.22 -3.04 -4.57
CA TYR A 68 0.87 -2.83 -3.16
C TYR A 68 2.09 -2.83 -2.24
N LEU A 69 3.07 -3.71 -2.47
CA LEU A 69 4.32 -3.75 -1.70
C LEU A 69 5.15 -2.48 -1.93
N THR A 70 5.26 -2.00 -3.17
CA THR A 70 5.93 -0.73 -3.48
C THR A 70 5.24 0.45 -2.80
N ALA A 71 3.91 0.51 -2.83
CA ALA A 71 3.15 1.55 -2.14
C ALA A 71 3.34 1.50 -0.61
N THR A 72 3.39 0.30 -0.03
CA THR A 72 3.70 0.09 1.39
C THR A 72 5.06 0.72 1.73
N PHE A 73 6.09 0.44 0.93
CA PHE A 73 7.42 0.97 1.15
C PHE A 73 7.46 2.50 1.04
N GLY A 74 6.75 3.09 0.07
CA GLY A 74 6.63 4.54 -0.04
C GLY A 74 5.97 5.19 1.18
N VAL A 75 4.88 4.58 1.69
CA VAL A 75 4.21 5.02 2.92
C VAL A 75 5.12 4.89 4.14
N TYR A 76 5.89 3.79 4.23
CA TYR A 76 6.86 3.58 5.29
C TYR A 76 7.88 4.71 5.33
N LEU A 77 8.52 4.98 4.18
CA LEU A 77 9.53 6.04 4.05
C LEU A 77 8.94 7.40 4.42
N TYR A 78 7.73 7.71 3.97
CA TYR A 78 7.05 8.96 4.31
C TYR A 78 6.86 9.13 5.82
N ILE A 79 6.43 8.06 6.52
CA ILE A 79 6.25 8.08 7.97
C ILE A 79 7.60 8.18 8.69
N ALA A 80 8.60 7.41 8.23
CA ALA A 80 9.94 7.38 8.82
C ALA A 80 10.63 8.74 8.73
N ILE A 81 10.69 9.34 7.54
CA ILE A 81 11.30 10.66 7.30
C ILE A 81 10.61 11.74 8.15
N ARG A 82 9.27 11.71 8.25
CA ARG A 82 8.55 12.68 9.08
C ARG A 82 8.79 12.50 10.57
N LYS A 83 8.99 11.26 11.05
CA LYS A 83 9.28 10.99 12.46
C LYS A 83 10.57 11.67 12.88
N ASP A 84 11.60 11.64 12.02
CA ASP A 84 12.89 12.31 12.27
C ASP A 84 12.78 13.83 12.32
N THR A 85 11.84 14.43 11.56
CA THR A 85 11.61 15.89 11.59
C THR A 85 10.79 16.40 12.77
N THR A 86 10.11 15.52 13.52
CA THR A 86 9.25 15.91 14.67
C THR A 86 9.92 15.74 16.04
N LEU A 87 11.21 15.37 16.06
CA LEU A 87 12.02 15.18 17.26
C LEU A 87 12.88 16.40 17.62
N PHE A 88 12.68 17.54 16.96
CA PHE A 88 13.30 18.83 17.26
C PHE A 88 12.29 19.79 17.88
#